data_AF-A0A973RCP2-F1
#
_entry.id   AF-A0A973RCP2-F1
#
_cell.length_a   1.000
_cell.length_b   1.000
_cell.length_c   1.000
_cell.angle_alpha   90.00
_cell.angle_beta   90.00
_cell.angle_gamma   90.00
#
_symmetry.space_group_name_H-M   'P 1'
#
loop_
_entity.id
_entity.type
_entity.pdbx_description
1 polymer ?
#
loop_
_entity_poly.entity_id
_entity_poly.type
_entity_poly.pdbx_seq_one_letter_code
_entity_poly.pdbx_strand_id
1 'polypeptide(L)'
;MSLVRNSLPAIVAFVIVLGFGLFGAALVTRVGYLAVPSAVGMPYALPGLRAVPLGETTWLLTLADTLLALGLVGAVAFARGGFWRTWGAFLAAAVVVTLLRAALLAQVAQAGLGAYLGFLAGALVMGLIWGIALGWLTGLAALPRRQVTRERSPAGINSMG
;
A
#
# COMPACT_ATOMS: atom_id res chain seq x y z
N MET A 1 1.71 2.40 -26.73
CA MET A 1 1.96 1.61 -25.49
C MET A 1 0.85 1.95 -24.50
N SER A 2 -0.11 1.06 -24.22
CA SER A 2 -1.32 1.46 -23.49
C SER A 2 -1.02 1.69 -22.00
N LEU A 3 -1.26 2.92 -21.54
CA LEU A 3 -1.27 3.32 -20.13
C LEU A 3 -2.07 2.35 -19.23
N VAL A 4 -3.05 1.68 -19.82
CA VAL A 4 -3.97 0.74 -19.17
C VAL A 4 -3.28 -0.56 -18.71
N ARG A 5 -2.16 -0.98 -19.32
CA ARG A 5 -1.51 -2.26 -18.96
C ARG A 5 -0.57 -2.15 -17.76
N ASN A 6 0.01 -0.97 -17.52
CA ASN A 6 0.85 -0.67 -16.34
C ASN A 6 0.06 -0.09 -15.15
N SER A 7 -1.23 0.19 -15.32
CA SER A 7 -2.04 0.77 -14.24
C SER A 7 -2.54 -0.25 -13.22
N LEU A 8 -2.58 -1.55 -13.55
CA LEU A 8 -3.14 -2.58 -12.65
C LEU A 8 -2.43 -2.67 -11.29
N PRO A 9 -1.10 -2.74 -11.20
CA PRO A 9 -0.43 -2.76 -9.89
C PRO A 9 -0.65 -1.49 -9.08
N ALA A 10 -0.69 -0.33 -9.75
CA ALA A 10 -0.97 0.95 -9.11
C ALA A 10 -2.41 1.02 -8.60
N ILE A 11 -3.39 0.49 -9.37
CA ILE A 11 -4.79 0.37 -8.94
C ILE A 11 -4.88 -0.53 -7.72
N VAL A 12 -4.20 -1.68 -7.71
CA VAL A 12 -4.18 -2.57 -6.54
C VAL A 12 -3.56 -1.88 -5.33
N ALA A 13 -2.43 -1.19 -5.49
CA ALA A 13 -1.83 -0.41 -4.42
C ALA A 13 -2.78 0.68 -3.90
N PHE A 14 -3.48 1.37 -4.80
CA PHE A 14 -4.45 2.39 -4.46
C PHE A 14 -5.63 1.81 -3.66
N VAL A 15 -6.18 0.67 -4.09
CA VAL A 15 -7.26 -0.04 -3.38
C VAL A 15 -6.80 -0.50 -1.99
N ILE A 16 -5.57 -0.99 -1.86
CA ILE A 16 -4.99 -1.38 -0.56
C ILE A 16 -4.97 -0.18 0.38
N VAL A 17 -4.38 0.93 -0.06
CA VAL A 17 -4.22 2.15 0.73
C VAL A 17 -5.57 2.79 1.07
N LEU A 18 -6.53 2.73 0.15
CA LEU A 18 -7.90 3.18 0.38
C LEU A 18 -8.63 2.27 1.38
N GLY A 19 -8.41 0.95 1.31
CA GLY A 19 -8.89 -0.02 2.29
C GLY A 19 -8.34 0.23 3.70
N PHE A 20 -7.04 0.53 3.83
CA PHE A 20 -6.45 0.94 5.11
C PHE A 20 -7.03 2.25 5.64
N GLY A 21 -7.34 3.21 4.76
CA GLY A 21 -7.97 4.47 5.13
C GLY A 21 -9.42 4.32 5.63
N LEU A 22 -10.22 3.48 4.95
CA LEU A 22 -11.63 3.24 5.30
C LEU A 22 -11.81 2.27 6.46
N PHE A 23 -11.08 1.16 6.47
CA PHE A 23 -11.30 0.06 7.42
C PHE A 23 -10.28 0.00 8.55
N GLY A 24 -9.13 0.68 8.44
CA GLY A 24 -8.10 0.66 9.48
C GLY A 24 -8.64 1.11 10.84
N ALA A 25 -9.48 2.16 10.86
CA ALA A 25 -10.12 2.65 12.09
C ALA A 25 -11.22 1.70 12.60
N ALA A 26 -12.00 1.08 11.72
CA ALA A 26 -13.06 0.13 12.10
C ALA A 26 -12.48 -1.17 12.70
N LEU A 27 -11.30 -1.61 12.24
CA LEU A 27 -10.60 -2.77 12.78
C LEU A 27 -9.96 -2.49 14.15
N VAL A 28 -9.31 -1.33 14.32
CA VAL A 28 -8.69 -0.94 15.60
C VAL A 28 -9.74 -0.74 16.69
N THR A 29 -10.92 -0.22 16.32
CA THR A 29 -12.04 -0.01 17.27
C THR A 29 -12.78 -1.29 17.64
N ARG A 30 -12.81 -2.32 16.78
CA ARG A 30 -13.49 -3.60 17.08
C ARG A 30 -12.58 -4.65 17.70
N VAL A 31 -11.27 -4.56 17.47
CA VAL A 31 -10.29 -5.52 17.98
C VAL A 31 -9.37 -4.79 18.96
N GLY A 32 -9.79 -4.70 20.22
CA GLY A 32 -9.05 -3.96 21.27
C GLY A 32 -7.59 -4.40 21.46
N TYR A 33 -7.24 -5.64 21.09
CA TYR A 33 -5.84 -6.10 21.07
C TYR A 33 -4.96 -5.34 20.05
N LEU A 34 -5.54 -4.81 18.96
CA LEU A 34 -4.85 -3.93 18.01
C LEU A 34 -4.74 -2.49 18.53
N ALA A 35 -5.55 -2.12 19.53
CA ALA A 35 -5.40 -0.86 20.23
C ALA A 35 -4.20 -0.88 21.20
N VAL A 36 -3.71 -2.05 21.63
CA VAL A 36 -2.57 -2.15 22.56
C VAL A 36 -1.25 -1.61 21.95
N PRO A 37 -0.85 -1.98 20.71
CA PRO A 37 0.28 -1.30 20.04
C PRO A 37 0.02 0.18 19.78
N SER A 38 -1.24 0.53 19.49
CA SER A 38 -1.68 1.92 19.23
C SER A 38 -1.60 2.79 20.49
N ALA A 39 -1.82 2.22 21.68
CA ALA A 39 -1.68 2.88 22.98
C ALA A 39 -0.20 3.15 23.33
N VAL A 40 0.73 2.44 22.69
CA VAL A 40 2.18 2.70 22.75
C VAL A 40 2.64 3.54 21.54
N GLY A 41 1.71 4.05 20.74
CA GLY A 41 1.97 4.90 19.58
C GLY A 41 2.45 4.17 18.32
N MET A 42 2.58 2.84 18.32
CA MET A 42 3.12 2.13 17.17
C MET A 42 2.13 2.13 15.98
N PRO A 43 2.55 2.59 14.79
CA PRO A 43 1.70 2.56 13.61
C PRO A 43 1.50 1.11 13.14
N TYR A 44 0.36 0.52 13.56
CA TYR A 44 0.00 -0.87 13.25
C TYR A 44 -0.26 -1.12 11.75
N ALA A 45 -0.62 -0.07 11.02
CA ALA A 45 -1.11 -0.14 9.65
C ALA A 45 -0.28 0.73 8.70
N LEU A 46 -0.32 0.39 7.40
CA LEU A 46 0.17 1.26 6.34
C LEU A 46 -0.56 2.61 6.36
N PRO A 47 0.07 3.70 5.87
CA PRO A 47 -0.62 4.98 5.68
C PRO A 47 -1.80 4.79 4.73
N GLY A 48 -2.98 5.26 5.15
CA GLY A 48 -4.22 5.09 4.42
C GLY A 48 -4.75 6.40 3.86
N LEU A 49 -5.42 6.33 2.70
CA LEU A 49 -6.13 7.46 2.11
C LEU A 49 -7.40 7.76 2.89
N ARG A 50 -7.45 8.91 3.58
CA ARG A 50 -8.64 9.37 4.31
C ARG A 50 -8.90 10.85 4.08
N ALA A 51 -10.16 11.21 3.95
CA ALA A 51 -10.58 12.59 3.70
C ALA A 51 -10.71 13.44 4.96
N VAL A 52 -10.92 12.80 6.12
CA VAL A 52 -11.21 13.47 7.39
C VAL A 52 -10.33 12.85 8.49
N PRO A 53 -9.83 13.66 9.45
CA PRO A 53 -9.14 13.14 10.62
C PRO A 53 -10.08 12.25 11.46
N LEU A 54 -9.54 11.21 12.07
CA LEU A 54 -10.31 10.26 12.88
C LEU A 54 -9.73 10.17 14.30
N GLY A 55 -10.62 10.18 15.30
CA GLY A 55 -10.22 10.15 16.72
C GLY A 55 -9.38 11.37 17.10
N GLU A 56 -8.23 11.13 17.73
CA GLU A 56 -7.29 12.17 18.17
C GLU A 56 -6.30 12.61 17.08
N THR A 57 -6.40 12.07 15.86
CA THR A 57 -5.47 12.45 14.78
C THR A 57 -5.74 13.86 14.29
N THR A 58 -4.68 14.65 14.10
CA THR A 58 -4.76 16.02 13.61
C THR A 58 -4.84 16.08 12.08
N TRP A 59 -5.22 17.25 11.54
CA TRP A 59 -5.17 17.51 10.09
C TRP A 59 -3.76 17.31 9.51
N LEU A 60 -2.71 17.69 10.26
CA LEU A 60 -1.33 17.47 9.85
C LEU A 60 -1.02 15.99 9.63
N LEU A 61 -1.37 15.12 10.58
CA LEU A 61 -1.16 13.67 10.48
C LEU A 61 -2.01 13.05 9.36
N THR A 62 -3.19 13.59 9.11
CA THR A 62 -4.10 13.11 8.05
C THR A 62 -3.57 13.48 6.66
N LEU A 63 -3.07 14.70 6.48
CA LEU A 63 -2.41 15.12 5.24
C LEU A 63 -1.12 14.34 5.01
N ALA A 64 -0.30 14.14 6.06
CA ALA A 64 0.91 13.34 5.97
C ALA A 64 0.62 11.89 5.57
N ASP A 65 -0.37 11.25 6.22
CA ASP A 65 -0.79 9.89 5.87
C ASP A 65 -1.27 9.81 4.42
N THR A 66 -1.99 10.82 3.92
CA THR A 66 -2.47 10.91 2.53
C THR A 66 -1.31 11.05 1.54
N LEU A 67 -0.33 11.91 1.81
CA LEU A 67 0.83 12.10 0.95
C LEU A 67 1.72 10.85 0.92
N LEU A 68 1.94 10.22 2.06
CA LEU A 68 2.71 8.98 2.18
C LEU A 68 1.99 7.83 1.45
N ALA A 69 0.68 7.71 1.61
CA ALA A 69 -0.18 6.80 0.88
C ALA A 69 -0.04 6.95 -0.65
N LEU A 70 -0.15 8.18 -1.14
CA LEU A 70 0.02 8.49 -2.57
C LEU A 70 1.45 8.24 -3.04
N GLY A 71 2.45 8.50 -2.19
CA GLY A 71 3.86 8.20 -2.46
C GLY A 71 4.10 6.71 -2.69
N LEU A 72 3.47 5.84 -1.89
CA LEU A 72 3.51 4.38 -2.08
C LEU A 72 2.88 3.98 -3.42
N VAL A 73 1.69 4.50 -3.73
CA VAL A 73 1.01 4.23 -5.01
C VAL A 73 1.87 4.71 -6.18
N GLY A 74 2.48 5.89 -6.06
CA GLY A 74 3.42 6.45 -7.03
C GLY A 74 4.62 5.53 -7.25
N ALA A 75 5.27 5.07 -6.18
CA ALA A 75 6.41 4.15 -6.27
C ALA A 75 6.07 2.87 -7.03
N VAL A 76 4.88 2.30 -6.80
CA VAL A 76 4.37 1.13 -7.53
C VAL A 76 4.05 1.47 -8.98
N ALA A 77 3.46 2.64 -9.26
CA ALA A 77 3.13 3.09 -10.61
C ALA A 77 4.39 3.35 -11.47
N PHE A 78 5.47 3.84 -10.86
CA PHE A 78 6.76 4.05 -11.52
C PHE A 78 7.58 2.76 -11.64
N ALA A 79 7.23 1.71 -10.91
CA ALA A 79 7.87 0.39 -11.02
C ALA A 79 7.51 -0.26 -12.37
N ARG A 80 8.31 0.05 -13.40
CA ARG A 80 8.22 -0.59 -14.72
C ARG A 80 8.92 -1.94 -14.68
N GLY A 81 8.19 -3.04 -14.83
CA GLY A 81 8.76 -4.38 -14.89
C GLY A 81 7.76 -5.48 -14.59
N GLY A 82 8.27 -6.70 -14.41
CA GLY A 82 7.50 -7.85 -13.98
C GLY A 82 7.37 -7.96 -12.46
N PHE A 83 6.74 -9.05 -12.02
CA PHE A 83 6.40 -9.38 -10.62
C PHE A 83 7.41 -8.87 -9.58
N TRP A 84 8.68 -9.30 -9.66
CA TRP A 84 9.70 -9.01 -8.63
C TRP A 84 10.01 -7.53 -8.47
N ARG A 85 9.96 -6.75 -9.55
CA ARG A 85 10.27 -5.33 -9.52
C ARG A 85 9.14 -4.53 -8.89
N THR A 86 7.89 -4.91 -9.18
CA THR A 86 6.70 -4.31 -8.59
C THR A 86 6.53 -4.71 -7.12
N TRP A 87 6.77 -5.98 -6.79
CA TRP A 87 6.79 -6.50 -5.42
C TRP A 87 7.85 -5.78 -4.59
N GLY A 88 9.09 -5.69 -5.09
CA GLY A 88 10.19 -5.00 -4.41
C GLY A 88 9.93 -3.50 -4.24
N ALA A 89 9.35 -2.85 -5.25
CA ALA A 89 8.95 -1.44 -5.14
C ALA A 89 7.87 -1.23 -4.06
N PHE A 90 6.87 -2.10 -3.99
CA PHE A 90 5.85 -2.04 -2.94
C PHE A 90 6.47 -2.25 -1.55
N LEU A 91 7.32 -3.27 -1.39
CA LEU A 91 8.00 -3.56 -0.12
C LEU A 91 8.86 -2.37 0.35
N ALA A 92 9.71 -1.86 -0.54
CA ALA A 92 10.58 -0.73 -0.23
C ALA A 92 9.76 0.53 0.12
N ALA A 93 8.71 0.81 -0.66
CA ALA A 93 7.82 1.93 -0.38
C ALA A 93 7.10 1.76 0.96
N ALA A 94 6.57 0.57 1.26
CA ALA A 94 5.90 0.25 2.52
C ALA A 94 6.81 0.54 3.74
N VAL A 95 8.08 0.12 3.68
CA VAL A 95 9.07 0.42 4.73
C VAL A 95 9.33 1.92 4.84
N VAL A 96 9.60 2.60 3.72
CA VAL A 96 9.91 4.03 3.74
C VAL A 96 8.75 4.85 4.29
N VAL A 97 7.52 4.60 3.83
CA VAL A 97 6.36 5.39 4.25
C VAL A 97 5.98 5.13 5.71
N THR A 98 6.17 3.92 6.22
CA THR A 98 5.93 3.60 7.64
C THR A 98 6.99 4.24 8.53
N LEU A 99 8.26 4.25 8.13
CA LEU A 99 9.34 4.93 8.85
C LEU A 99 9.11 6.45 8.91
N LEU A 100 8.77 7.08 7.77
CA LEU A 100 8.46 8.51 7.73
C LEU A 100 7.26 8.86 8.62
N ARG A 101 6.22 8.01 8.61
CA ARG A 101 5.05 8.14 9.48
C ARG A 101 5.43 8.05 10.96
N ALA A 102 6.26 7.07 11.34
CA ALA A 102 6.73 6.92 12.72
C ALA A 102 7.62 8.07 13.17
N ALA A 103 8.50 8.56 12.31
CA ALA A 103 9.30 9.75 12.61
C ALA A 103 8.39 10.95 12.90
N LEU A 104 7.37 11.20 12.06
CA LEU A 104 6.41 12.28 12.28
C LEU A 104 5.62 12.10 13.59
N LEU A 105 5.13 10.90 13.87
CA LEU A 105 4.40 10.60 15.12
C LEU A 105 5.29 10.84 16.35
N ALA A 106 6.54 10.41 16.30
CA ALA A 106 7.48 10.60 17.40
C ALA A 106 7.79 12.10 17.63
N GLN A 107 7.87 12.91 16.58
CA GLN A 107 8.03 14.37 16.69
C GLN A 107 6.79 15.04 17.30
N VAL A 108 5.58 14.66 16.83
CA VAL A 108 4.31 15.20 17.35
C VAL A 108 4.12 14.83 18.83
N ALA A 109 4.50 13.61 19.21
CA ALA A 109 4.44 13.15 20.59
C ALA A 109 5.58 13.69 21.48
N GLN A 110 6.49 14.51 20.94
CA GLN A 110 7.72 14.96 21.62
C GLN A 110 8.47 13.81 22.31
N ALA A 111 8.56 12.67 21.61
CA ALA A 111 9.12 11.45 22.15
C ALA A 111 10.62 11.62 22.47
N GLY A 112 11.04 11.14 23.65
CA GLY A 112 12.45 11.02 23.98
C GLY A 112 13.19 10.06 23.05
N LEU A 113 14.53 10.11 23.05
CA LEU A 113 15.37 9.37 22.09
C LEU A 113 15.09 7.85 22.07
N GLY A 114 14.90 7.24 23.24
CA GLY A 114 14.57 5.81 23.34
C GLY A 114 13.21 5.46 22.75
N ALA A 115 12.20 6.29 23.00
CA ALA A 115 10.87 6.12 22.41
C ALA A 115 10.93 6.31 20.89
N TYR A 116 11.63 7.34 20.40
CA TYR A 116 11.85 7.58 18.97
C TYR A 116 12.43 6.35 18.25
N LEU A 117 13.46 5.72 18.82
CA LEU A 117 14.01 4.48 18.28
C LEU A 117 13.01 3.32 18.30
N GLY A 118 12.20 3.21 19.37
CA GLY A 118 11.10 2.24 19.45
C GLY A 118 10.06 2.43 18.35
N PHE A 119 9.66 3.67 18.05
CA PHE A 119 8.76 4.01 16.95
C PHE A 119 9.34 3.58 15.59
N LEU A 120 10.62 3.87 15.34
CA LEU A 120 11.28 3.48 14.09
C LEU A 120 11.41 1.95 13.95
N ALA A 121 11.80 1.25 15.02
CA ALA A 121 11.90 -0.20 15.02
C ALA A 121 10.53 -0.86 14.77
N GLY A 122 9.49 -0.39 15.46
CA GLY A 122 8.12 -0.86 15.24
C GLY A 122 7.64 -0.60 13.81
N ALA A 123 7.91 0.59 13.27
CA ALA A 123 7.58 0.91 11.89
C ALA A 123 8.34 0.08 10.86
N LEU A 124 9.62 -0.21 11.08
CA LEU A 124 10.39 -1.09 10.21
C LEU A 124 9.75 -2.49 10.17
N VAL A 125 9.47 -3.06 11.34
CA VAL A 125 8.84 -4.39 11.45
C VAL A 125 7.48 -4.41 10.76
N MET A 126 6.61 -3.43 11.05
CA MET A 126 5.28 -3.36 10.43
C MET A 126 5.33 -3.11 8.93
N GLY A 127 6.24 -2.24 8.48
CA GLY A 127 6.49 -1.96 7.06
C GLY A 127 6.96 -3.21 6.31
N LEU A 128 7.82 -4.02 6.91
CA LEU A 128 8.25 -5.31 6.36
C LEU A 128 7.10 -6.32 6.33
N ILE A 129 6.38 -6.49 7.43
CA ILE A 129 5.26 -7.44 7.51
C ILE A 129 4.21 -7.13 6.44
N TRP A 130 3.74 -5.88 6.38
CA TRP A 130 2.72 -5.47 5.41
C TRP A 130 3.27 -5.41 3.99
N GLY A 131 4.51 -4.96 3.81
CA GLY A 131 5.19 -4.93 2.53
C GLY A 131 5.32 -6.33 1.92
N ILE A 132 5.74 -7.32 2.71
CA ILE A 132 5.84 -8.72 2.28
C ILE A 132 4.45 -9.29 2.01
N ALA A 133 3.52 -9.14 2.95
CA ALA A 133 2.18 -9.74 2.85
C ALA A 133 1.39 -9.22 1.64
N LEU A 134 1.36 -7.89 1.44
CA LEU A 134 0.53 -7.25 0.43
C LEU A 134 1.26 -6.98 -0.89
N GLY A 135 2.60 -6.97 -0.88
CA GLY A 135 3.41 -6.83 -2.10
C GLY A 135 3.12 -7.94 -3.12
N TRP A 136 2.68 -9.12 -2.68
CA TRP A 136 2.27 -10.19 -3.57
C TRP A 136 1.10 -9.77 -4.47
N LEU A 137 0.13 -9.02 -3.95
CA LEU A 137 -1.04 -8.60 -4.73
C LEU A 137 -0.64 -7.66 -5.87
N THR A 138 0.25 -6.70 -5.59
CA THR A 138 0.75 -5.76 -6.61
C THR A 138 1.71 -6.44 -7.58
N GLY A 139 2.55 -7.35 -7.10
CA GLY A 139 3.42 -8.18 -7.93
C GLY A 139 2.62 -9.06 -8.89
N LEU A 140 1.61 -9.77 -8.40
CA LEU A 140 0.75 -10.64 -9.23
C LEU A 140 -0.02 -9.82 -10.27
N ALA A 141 -0.46 -8.61 -9.92
CA ALA A 141 -1.10 -7.68 -10.85
C ALA A 141 -0.17 -7.21 -12.00
N ALA A 142 1.15 -7.32 -11.82
CA ALA A 142 2.15 -7.00 -12.84
C ALA A 142 2.48 -8.18 -13.76
N LEU A 143 1.91 -9.37 -13.53
CA LEU A 143 2.15 -10.52 -14.40
C LEU A 143 1.52 -10.28 -15.79
N PRO A 144 2.21 -10.67 -16.87
CA PRO A 144 1.65 -10.59 -18.21
C PRO A 144 0.37 -11.43 -18.29
N ARG A 145 -0.78 -10.78 -18.50
CA ARG A 145 -2.00 -11.51 -18.85
C ARG A 145 -1.76 -12.20 -20.20
N ARG A 146 -1.70 -13.53 -20.19
CA ARG A 146 -1.81 -14.33 -21.42
C ARG A 146 -3.14 -13.94 -22.05
N GLN A 147 -3.08 -13.20 -23.16
CA GLN A 147 -4.24 -13.08 -24.02
C GLN A 147 -4.50 -14.50 -24.50
N VAL A 148 -5.57 -15.12 -23.99
CA VAL A 148 -6.12 -16.29 -24.64
C VAL A 148 -6.56 -15.78 -26.00
N THR A 149 -5.69 -15.92 -26.99
CA THR A 149 -6.00 -15.68 -28.39
C THR A 149 -7.18 -16.57 -28.65
N ARG A 150 -8.36 -15.95 -28.77
CA ARG A 150 -9.57 -16.63 -29.20
C ARG A 150 -9.34 -16.88 -30.69
N GLU A 151 -8.52 -17.88 -31.00
CA GLU A 151 -8.49 -18.52 -32.32
C GLU A 151 -9.86 -19.18 -32.49
N ARG A 152 -10.88 -18.38 -32.82
CA ARG A 152 -12.01 -18.89 -33.57
C ARG A 152 -11.58 -18.89 -35.03
N SER A 153 -10.99 -20.01 -35.39
CA SER A 153 -10.84 -20.67 -36.69
C SER A 153 -11.16 -19.85 -37.95
N PRO A 154 -10.28 -19.85 -38.96
CA PRO A 154 -10.66 -19.46 -40.31
C PRO A 154 -11.64 -20.51 -40.87
N ALA A 155 -12.94 -20.24 -40.77
CA ALA A 155 -13.91 -20.91 -41.61
C ALA A 155 -13.84 -20.28 -43.01
N GLY A 156 -12.75 -20.58 -43.71
CA GLY A 156 -12.78 -20.58 -45.16
C GLY A 156 -13.69 -21.72 -45.58
N ILE A 157 -14.95 -21.39 -45.91
CA ILE A 157 -15.71 -22.15 -46.88
C ILE A 157 -16.07 -21.16 -47.98
N ASN A 158 -15.08 -20.95 -48.85
CA ASN A 158 -15.37 -20.84 -50.27
C ASN A 158 -15.91 -22.20 -50.73
N SER A 159 -17.22 -22.29 -50.94
CA SER A 159 -17.84 -23.20 -51.89
C SER A 159 -18.96 -22.37 -52.53
N MET A 160 -18.71 -21.75 -53.69
CA MET A 160 -18.92 -22.38 -55.02
C MET A 160 -20.33 -22.93 -55.18
N GLY A 161 -21.12 -22.28 -56.05
CA GLY A 161 -22.42 -22.76 -56.51
C GLY A 161 -23.40 -21.64 -56.74
#